data_AF-A0A661P680-F1
#
_entry.id   AF-A0A661P680-F1
#
_cell.length_a   1.000
_cell.length_b   1.000
_cell.length_c   1.000
_cell.angle_alpha   90.00
_cell.angle_beta   90.00
_cell.angle_gamma   90.00
#
_symmetry.space_group_name_H-M   'P 1'
#
loop_
_entity.id
_entity.type
_entity.pdbx_description
1 polymer ?
#
loop_
_entity_poly.entity_id
_entity_poly.type
_entity_poly.pdbx_seq_one_letter_code
_entity_poly.pdbx_strand_id
1 'polypeptide(L)' 'MGIKDRLLLSYAPFFASLAIRFLYLTNRTEILGGEHPQKLWDRGEKVILSSWHDQLLMMIMAYRGEGAKILISSSKDGEL' A
#
# COMPACT_ATOMS: atom_id res chain seq x y z
N MET A 1 22.05 -6.70 -13.16
CA MET A 1 21.45 -5.38 -12.87
C MET A 1 22.46 -4.31 -13.23
N GLY A 2 22.10 -3.37 -14.10
CA GLY A 2 22.95 -2.24 -14.41
C GLY A 2 22.96 -1.19 -13.29
N ILE A 3 23.90 -0.25 -13.34
CA ILE A 3 23.96 0.90 -12.42
C ILE A 3 22.65 1.71 -12.49
N LYS A 4 22.07 1.85 -13.69
CA LYS A 4 20.77 2.51 -13.90
C LYS A 4 19.65 1.84 -13.11
N ASP A 5 19.53 0.52 -13.20
CA ASP A 5 18.50 -0.26 -12.48
C ASP A 5 18.65 -0.09 -10.97
N ARG A 6 19.90 -0.11 -10.48
CA ARG A 6 20.18 0.04 -9.04
C ARG A 6 19.80 1.43 -8.54
N LEU A 7 20.08 2.49 -9.31
CA LEU A 7 19.65 3.85 -8.99
C LEU A 7 18.13 3.96 -9.02
N LEU A 8 17.48 3.42 -10.05
CA LEU A 8 16.02 3.39 -10.16
C LEU A 8 15.38 2.72 -8.95
N LEU A 9 15.80 1.51 -8.58
CA LEU A 9 15.26 0.79 -7.44
C LEU A 9 15.58 1.43 -6.09
N SER A 10 16.64 2.22 -6.00
CA SER A 10 16.98 2.94 -4.76
C SER A 10 16.17 4.22 -4.58
N TYR A 11 15.90 4.96 -5.66
CA TYR A 11 15.29 6.29 -5.58
C TYR A 11 13.82 6.32 -5.98
N ALA A 12 13.37 5.48 -6.91
CA ALA A 12 11.98 5.47 -7.37
C ALA A 12 10.99 5.22 -6.22
N PRO A 13 11.22 4.28 -5.27
CA PRO A 13 10.30 4.09 -4.15
C PRO A 13 10.18 5.33 -3.26
N PHE A 14 11.29 6.05 -3.04
CA PHE A 14 11.29 7.29 -2.26
C PHE A 14 10.42 8.36 -2.93
N PHE A 15 10.66 8.66 -4.21
CA PHE A 15 9.86 9.66 -4.94
C PHE A 15 8.39 9.23 -5.11
N ALA A 16 8.12 7.95 -5.36
CA ALA A 16 6.77 7.41 -5.40
C ALA A 16 6.04 7.60 -4.06
N SER A 17 6.72 7.38 -2.93
CA SER A 17 6.14 7.59 -1.60
C SER A 17 5.77 9.06 -1.35
N LEU A 18 6.61 10.00 -1.83
CA LEU A 18 6.32 11.42 -1.73
C LEU A 18 5.11 11.80 -2.59
N ALA A 19 5.02 11.26 -3.80
CA ALA A 19 3.87 11.50 -4.69
C ALA A 19 2.56 10.99 -4.08
N ILE A 20 2.55 9.76 -3.54
CA ILE A 20 1.38 9.17 -2.86
C ILE A 20 0.95 10.03 -1.67
N ARG A 21 1.90 10.45 -0.83
CA ARG A 21 1.61 11.32 0.32
C ARG A 21 1.09 12.69 -0.11
N PHE A 22 1.68 13.28 -1.15
CA PHE A 22 1.21 14.55 -1.70
C PHE A 22 -0.22 14.46 -2.21
N LEU A 23 -0.55 13.41 -2.97
CA LEU A 23 -1.92 13.14 -3.42
C LEU A 23 -2.88 12.97 -2.24
N TYR A 24 -2.50 12.19 -1.23
CA TYR A 24 -3.31 12.00 -0.03
C TYR A 24 -3.62 13.32 0.69
N LEU A 25 -2.60 14.16 0.88
CA LEU A 25 -2.72 15.43 1.61
C LEU A 25 -3.50 16.51 0.84
N THR A 26 -3.46 16.48 -0.49
CA THR A 26 -4.12 17.49 -1.34
C THR A 26 -5.54 17.12 -1.75
N ASN A 27 -5.96 15.88 -1.52
CA ASN A 27 -7.30 15.41 -1.86
C ASN A 27 -8.14 15.17 -0.61
N ARG A 28 -9.46 15.40 -0.72
CA ARG A 28 -10.39 14.99 0.32
C ARG A 28 -10.47 13.46 0.34
N THR A 29 -10.20 12.87 1.49
CA THR A 29 -10.31 11.42 1.70
C THR A 29 -11.51 11.11 2.58
N GLU A 30 -12.30 10.12 2.17
CA GLU A 30 -13.40 9.55 2.95
C GLU A 30 -13.22 8.03 3.03
N ILE A 31 -13.47 7.45 4.20
CA ILE A 31 -13.37 6.01 4.42
C ILE A 31 -14.77 5.48 4.67
N LEU A 32 -15.25 4.63 3.77
CA LEU A 32 -16.54 3.97 3.87
C LEU A 32 -16.36 2.57 4.44
N GLY A 33 -17.16 2.19 5.44
CA GLY A 33 -17.11 0.85 6.04
C GLY A 33 -15.83 0.54 6.84
N GLY A 34 -15.03 1.56 7.19
CA GLY A 34 -13.77 1.38 7.93
C GLY A 34 -13.97 0.82 9.34
N GLU A 35 -15.16 0.94 9.90
CA GLU A 35 -15.55 0.37 11.19
C GLU A 35 -15.57 -1.17 11.20
N HIS A 36 -15.78 -1.82 10.05
CA HIS A 36 -15.82 -3.27 9.97
C HIS A 36 -14.45 -3.90 10.27
N PRO A 37 -13.36 -3.55 9.56
CA PRO A 37 -12.03 -4.05 9.90
C PRO A 37 -11.54 -3.51 11.24
N GLN A 38 -11.89 -2.26 11.61
CA GLN A 38 -11.47 -1.69 12.90
C GLN A 38 -11.96 -2.54 14.08
N LYS A 39 -13.25 -2.93 14.09
CA LYS A 39 -13.81 -3.79 15.15
C LYS A 39 -13.11 -5.15 15.26
N LEU A 40 -12.60 -5.69 14.15
CA LEU A 40 -11.84 -6.94 14.14
C LEU A 40 -10.43 -6.72 14.72
N TRP A 41 -9.76 -5.64 14.33
CA TRP A 41 -8.45 -5.26 14.86
C TRP A 41 -8.48 -4.96 16.36
N ASP A 42 -9.52 -4.27 16.84
CA ASP A 42 -9.69 -3.96 18.27
C ASP A 42 -9.81 -5.23 19.14
N ARG A 43 -10.23 -6.36 18.56
CA ARG A 43 -10.27 -7.69 19.21
C ARG A 43 -8.99 -8.51 19.00
N GLY A 44 -7.98 -7.94 18.36
CA GLY A 44 -6.72 -8.61 18.01
C GLY A 44 -6.83 -9.59 16.83
N GLU A 45 -7.95 -9.60 16.11
CA GLU A 45 -8.17 -10.51 14.99
C GLU A 45 -7.39 -10.07 13.74
N LYS A 46 -7.17 -11.02 12.82
CA LYS A 46 -6.50 -10.79 11.54
C LYS A 46 -7.52 -10.75 10.42
N VAL A 47 -7.33 -9.83 9.48
CA VAL A 47 -8.22 -9.63 8.33
C VAL A 47 -7.47 -9.89 7.03
N ILE A 48 -8.15 -10.52 6.07
CA ILE A 48 -7.68 -10.58 4.68
C ILE A 48 -8.36 -9.43 3.95
N LEU A 49 -7.57 -8.46 3.51
CA LEU A 49 -8.04 -7.38 2.65
C LEU A 49 -7.75 -7.76 1.20
N SER A 50 -8.77 -7.73 0.36
CA SER A 50 -8.64 -7.96 -1.07
C SER A 50 -8.85 -6.62 -1.79
N SER A 51 -7.96 -6.29 -2.74
CA SER A 51 -7.95 -5.02 -3.46
C SER A 51 -7.57 -5.23 -4.91
N TRP A 52 -8.23 -4.52 -5.83
CA TRP A 52 -7.99 -4.70 -7.26
C TRP A 52 -6.85 -3.77 -7.70
N HIS A 53 -6.28 -4.03 -8.89
CA HIS A 53 -5.07 -3.33 -9.35
C HIS A 53 -5.23 -1.81 -9.47
N ASP A 54 -6.43 -1.34 -9.82
CA ASP A 54 -6.78 0.08 -9.92
C ASP A 54 -6.80 0.80 -8.56
N GLN A 55 -6.78 0.06 -7.46
CA GLN A 55 -6.85 0.61 -6.10
C GLN A 55 -5.48 0.67 -5.40
N LEU A 56 -4.43 0.07 -5.98
CA LEU A 56 -3.15 -0.13 -5.30
C LEU A 56 -2.41 1.17 -4.94
N LEU A 57 -2.52 2.21 -5.77
CA LEU A 57 -1.75 3.46 -5.60
C LEU A 57 -1.95 4.11 -4.23
N MET A 58 -3.20 4.17 -3.76
CA MET A 58 -3.58 4.84 -2.50
C MET A 58 -3.93 3.86 -1.38
N MET A 59 -3.96 2.55 -1.68
CA MET A 59 -4.31 1.48 -0.73
C MET A 59 -3.52 1.61 0.58
N ILE A 60 -2.23 1.92 0.51
CA ILE A 60 -1.36 2.02 1.68
C ILE A 60 -1.79 3.15 2.64
N MET A 61 -2.38 4.23 2.11
CA MET A 61 -2.87 5.35 2.93
C MET A 61 -4.25 5.07 3.55
N ALA A 62 -4.99 4.10 3.01
CA ALA A 62 -6.29 3.66 3.55
C ALA A 62 -6.14 2.62 4.66
N TYR A 63 -5.03 1.87 4.69
CA TYR A 63 -4.79 0.84 5.69
C TYR A 63 -4.48 1.43 7.08
N ARG A 64 -5.14 0.90 8.12
CA ARG A 64 -5.05 1.41 9.51
C ARG A 64 -4.66 0.34 10.55
N GLY A 65 -4.31 -0.87 10.12
CA GLY A 65 -3.84 -1.91 11.04
C GLY A 65 -2.36 -1.75 11.42
N GLU A 66 -1.91 -2.50 12.43
CA GLU A 66 -0.54 -2.41 12.98
C GLU A 66 0.54 -3.14 12.15
N GLY A 67 0.23 -3.50 10.90
CA GLY A 67 1.18 -4.11 9.96
C GLY A 67 0.52 -5.09 9.00
N ALA A 68 0.93 -5.04 7.74
CA ALA A 68 0.36 -5.87 6.68
C ALA A 68 1.39 -6.88 6.15
N LYS A 69 0.89 -8.05 5.72
CA LYS A 69 1.61 -8.96 4.84
C LYS A 69 0.92 -8.92 3.48
N ILE A 70 1.67 -8.57 2.44
CA ILE A 70 1.15 -8.53 1.07
C ILE A 70 1.49 -9.87 0.42
N LEU A 71 0.47 -10.51 -0.15
CA LEU A 71 0.66 -11.72 -0.96
C LEU A 71 1.08 -11.29 -2.36
N ILE A 72 2.29 -11.66 -2.74
CA ILE A 72 2.87 -11.29 -4.03
C ILE A 72 3.24 -12.58 -4.76
N SER A 73 2.93 -12.65 -6.05
CA SER A 73 3.30 -13.81 -6.88
C SER A 73 4.82 -13.92 -6.99
N SER A 74 5.36 -15.13 -7.08
CA SER A 74 6.79 -15.38 -7.33
C SER A 74 7.19 -15.13 -8.80
N SER A 75 6.49 -14.22 -9.49
CA SER A 75 6.82 -13.84 -10.86
C SER A 75 7.85 -12.71 -10.86
N LYS A 76 8.54 -12.51 -11.97
CA LYS A 76 9.51 -11.39 -12.12
C LYS A 76 8.87 -10.03 -11.84
N ASP A 77 7.59 -9.86 -12.15
CA ASP A 77 6.83 -8.62 -11.88
C ASP A 77 6.49 -8.47 -10.39
N GLY A 78 6.36 -9.59 -9.66
CA GLY A 78 6.17 -9.57 -8.20
C GLY A 78 7.46 -9.42 -7.40
N GLU A 79 8.63 -9.68 -8.00
CA GLU A 79 9.93 -9.50 -7.34
C GLU A 79 10.52 -8.08 -7.46
N LEU A 80 9.94 -7.24 -8.34
CA LEU A 80 10.35 -5.86 -8.58
C LEU A 80 9.58 -4.87 -7.70
#